data_AF-A0A933TAI8-F1
#
_entry.id   AF-A0A933TAI8-F1
#
_cell.length_a   1.000
_cell.length_b   1.000
_cell.length_c   1.000
_cell.angle_alpha   90.00
_cell.angle_beta   90.00
_cell.angle_gamma   90.00
#
_symmetry.space_group_name_H-M   'P 1'
#
loop_
_entity.id
_entity.type
_entity.pdbx_description
1 polymer ?
#
loop_
_entity_poly.entity_id
_entity_poly.type
_entity_poly.pdbx_seq_one_letter_code
_entity_poly.pdbx_strand_id
1 'polypeptide(L)'
;MTELFNFVALREGFENGLPYFDTANPRRATIGYGFNIEVADYLLLVLNELGIIDDTMTAAQINARKSAFTTAINNTPHTGDRTVITQQLQTNLNQVASQYGFTSFQLNETQGRAIFEDIITGLVIGDVTIGGKEQRLDAWLTEYNIDVASLKGTKEYMALTSLFYNREIAAKKDSAGNIIRDEQGRRIPDSRSLIGYNLLTALENDNRAEAWYEIRYNSNGGSTRSRGIANRRYAESDLFSLYDAGSFTPAEAKEIMRMYTKHRSTIIEYEKNYTPTFPITDEIW
;
A
#
# COMPACT_ATOMS: atom_id res chain seq x y z
N MET A 1 6.29 -13.28 -2.43
CA MET A 1 6.89 -11.93 -2.60
C MET A 1 6.94 -11.49 -4.07
N THR A 2 7.51 -12.30 -4.99
CA THR A 2 7.58 -11.93 -6.43
C THR A 2 6.23 -11.60 -7.06
N GLU A 3 5.20 -12.43 -6.84
CA GLU A 3 3.87 -12.15 -7.38
C GLU A 3 3.27 -10.86 -6.81
N LEU A 4 3.43 -10.62 -5.50
CA LEU A 4 2.97 -9.40 -4.85
C LEU A 4 3.68 -8.16 -5.42
N PHE A 5 4.99 -8.23 -5.64
CA PHE A 5 5.75 -7.15 -6.27
C PHE A 5 5.23 -6.87 -7.70
N ASN A 6 5.02 -7.91 -8.51
CA ASN A 6 4.48 -7.77 -9.86
C ASN A 6 3.06 -7.17 -9.85
N PHE A 7 2.27 -7.50 -8.82
CA PHE A 7 0.91 -7.00 -8.67
C PHE A 7 0.86 -5.54 -8.19
N VAL A 8 1.69 -5.17 -7.22
CA VAL A 8 1.62 -3.88 -6.51
C VAL A 8 2.57 -2.84 -7.11
N ALA A 9 3.85 -3.18 -7.28
CA ALA A 9 4.91 -2.21 -7.58
C ALA A 9 5.24 -2.12 -9.07
N LEU A 10 5.27 -3.24 -9.80
CA LEU A 10 5.62 -3.24 -11.22
C LEU A 10 4.65 -2.39 -12.06
N ARG A 11 3.40 -2.28 -11.63
CA ARG A 11 2.37 -1.45 -12.27
C ARG A 11 2.60 0.05 -12.12
N GLU A 12 3.33 0.48 -11.10
CA GLU A 12 3.70 1.89 -10.89
C GLU A 12 4.90 2.30 -11.77
N GLY A 13 5.71 1.31 -12.21
CA GLY A 13 6.91 1.51 -13.05
C GLY A 13 8.14 1.97 -12.24
N PHE A 14 9.33 1.74 -12.79
CA PHE A 14 10.60 2.18 -12.18
C PHE A 14 11.10 3.46 -12.87
N GLU A 15 11.07 4.60 -12.19
CA GLU A 15 11.43 5.91 -12.79
C GLU A 15 12.95 6.15 -12.84
N ASN A 16 13.67 5.31 -13.60
CA ASN A 16 15.14 5.33 -13.75
C ASN A 16 15.92 5.31 -12.41
N GLY A 17 15.24 5.05 -11.30
CA GLY A 17 15.78 5.07 -9.94
C GLY A 17 16.15 6.45 -9.40
N LEU A 18 15.86 7.54 -10.11
CA LEU A 18 16.15 8.90 -9.65
C LEU A 18 14.99 9.45 -8.79
N PRO A 19 15.27 10.29 -7.79
CA PRO A 19 14.24 11.05 -7.09
C PRO A 19 13.46 11.97 -8.03
N TYR A 20 12.15 12.06 -7.82
CA TYR A 20 11.25 12.91 -8.58
C TYR A 20 10.09 13.42 -7.72
N PHE A 21 9.42 14.48 -8.15
CA PHE A 21 8.12 14.85 -7.59
C PHE A 21 7.00 14.17 -8.36
N ASP A 22 6.12 13.47 -7.64
CA ASP A 22 4.96 12.78 -8.22
C ASP A 22 3.91 13.75 -8.80
N THR A 23 2.78 13.20 -9.25
CA THR A 23 1.64 13.98 -9.77
C THR A 23 0.56 14.25 -8.73
N ALA A 24 0.79 13.92 -7.46
CA ALA A 24 -0.18 14.17 -6.40
C ALA A 24 -0.35 15.68 -6.15
N ASN A 25 -1.41 16.04 -5.43
CA ASN A 25 -1.60 17.41 -4.95
C ASN A 25 -1.87 17.39 -3.43
N PRO A 26 -0.96 17.88 -2.58
CA PRO A 26 0.39 18.37 -2.94
C PRO A 26 1.28 17.25 -3.47
N ARG A 27 2.25 17.61 -4.33
CA ARG A 27 3.25 16.67 -4.86
C ARG A 27 4.11 16.11 -3.75
N ARG A 28 4.62 14.89 -3.93
CA ARG A 28 5.49 14.20 -2.98
C ARG A 28 6.82 13.82 -3.60
N ALA A 29 7.91 14.03 -2.86
CA ALA A 29 9.22 13.52 -3.23
C ALA A 29 9.20 11.98 -3.21
N THR A 30 9.54 11.37 -4.34
CA THR A 30 9.32 9.95 -4.64
C THR A 30 10.54 9.36 -5.35
N ILE A 31 10.78 8.05 -5.25
CA ILE A 31 11.86 7.35 -5.95
C ILE A 31 11.46 5.90 -6.29
N GLY A 32 12.09 5.30 -7.30
CA GLY A 32 11.96 3.88 -7.62
C GLY A 32 10.55 3.52 -8.09
N TYR A 33 9.91 2.55 -7.43
CA TYR A 33 8.53 2.10 -7.71
C TYR A 33 7.47 2.95 -6.99
N GLY A 34 7.67 4.27 -6.93
CA GLY A 34 6.72 5.17 -6.27
C GLY A 34 6.90 5.30 -4.74
N PHE A 35 8.10 5.06 -4.20
CA PHE A 35 8.35 5.19 -2.76
C PHE A 35 8.41 6.66 -2.34
N ASN A 36 7.42 7.11 -1.55
CA ASN A 36 7.40 8.46 -1.00
C ASN A 36 8.50 8.63 0.07
N ILE A 37 9.60 9.29 -0.29
CA ILE A 37 10.77 9.52 0.58
C ILE A 37 10.58 10.65 1.60
N GLU A 38 9.40 11.28 1.64
CA GLU A 38 8.97 12.12 2.78
C GLU A 38 8.51 11.26 3.97
N VAL A 39 8.21 9.96 3.74
CA VAL A 39 7.94 8.99 4.80
C VAL A 39 9.26 8.52 5.39
N ALA A 40 9.45 8.77 6.70
CA ALA A 40 10.71 8.52 7.40
C ALA A 40 11.23 7.08 7.23
N ASP A 41 10.34 6.09 7.34
CA ASP A 41 10.70 4.67 7.22
C ASP A 41 11.16 4.34 5.79
N TYR A 42 10.47 4.86 4.76
CA TYR A 42 10.84 4.59 3.37
C TYR A 42 12.16 5.26 3.01
N LEU A 43 12.40 6.47 3.53
CA LEU A 43 13.70 7.12 3.37
C LEU A 43 14.82 6.28 3.99
N LEU A 44 14.62 5.70 5.18
CA LEU A 44 15.62 4.82 5.80
C LEU A 44 15.92 3.60 4.94
N LEU A 45 14.90 2.94 4.39
CA LEU A 45 15.09 1.79 3.49
C LEU A 45 15.89 2.17 2.24
N VAL A 46 15.59 3.34 1.65
CA VAL A 46 16.36 3.87 0.51
C VAL A 46 17.82 4.14 0.90
N LEU A 47 18.05 4.77 2.06
CA LEU A 47 19.40 5.04 2.54
C LEU A 47 20.18 3.75 2.82
N ASN A 48 19.53 2.72 3.33
CA ASN A 48 20.13 1.41 3.57
C ASN A 48 20.56 0.74 2.26
N GLU A 49 19.66 0.67 1.27
CA GLU A 49 19.99 0.06 -0.01
C GLU A 49 21.07 0.81 -0.80
N LEU A 50 21.16 2.13 -0.61
CA LEU A 50 22.25 2.93 -1.19
C LEU A 50 23.57 2.77 -0.42
N GLY A 51 23.59 2.07 0.73
CA GLY A 51 24.76 1.94 1.61
C GLY A 51 25.07 3.20 2.42
N ILE A 52 24.19 4.22 2.39
CA ILE A 52 24.37 5.47 3.12
C ILE A 52 24.13 5.26 4.63
N ILE A 53 23.36 4.25 5.01
CA ILE A 53 23.32 3.72 6.38
C ILE A 53 23.55 2.21 6.30
N ASP A 54 23.98 1.61 7.41
CA ASP A 54 24.18 0.18 7.54
C ASP A 54 23.95 -0.27 8.99
N ASP A 55 24.03 -1.58 9.21
CA ASP A 55 23.80 -2.24 10.50
C ASP A 55 24.92 -2.03 11.54
N THR A 56 26.05 -1.48 11.13
CA THR A 56 27.16 -1.15 12.04
C THR A 56 26.99 0.21 12.71
N MET A 57 26.04 1.03 12.24
CA MET A 57 25.77 2.35 12.77
C MET A 57 24.83 2.32 13.98
N THR A 58 25.10 3.20 14.94
CA THR A 58 24.19 3.45 16.06
C THR A 58 22.90 4.13 15.60
N ALA A 59 21.81 3.98 16.36
CA ALA A 59 20.56 4.70 16.10
C ALA A 59 20.75 6.23 15.98
N ALA A 60 21.69 6.82 16.73
CA ALA A 60 21.99 8.25 16.67
C ALA A 60 22.60 8.64 15.32
N GLN A 61 23.54 7.84 14.79
CA GLN A 61 24.16 8.08 13.48
C GLN A 61 23.13 7.91 12.36
N ILE A 62 22.30 6.86 12.41
CA ILE A 62 21.23 6.62 11.44
C ILE A 62 20.25 7.79 11.42
N ASN A 63 19.80 8.24 12.61
CA ASN A 63 18.89 9.37 12.71
C ASN A 63 19.50 10.69 12.24
N ALA A 64 20.80 10.91 12.47
CA ALA A 64 21.50 12.08 11.96
C ALA A 64 21.54 12.10 10.43
N ARG A 65 21.89 10.98 9.77
CA ARG A 65 21.89 10.88 8.30
C ARG A 65 20.49 11.07 7.75
N LYS A 66 19.48 10.35 8.27
CA LYS A 66 18.07 10.53 7.90
C LYS A 66 17.65 12.01 7.97
N SER A 67 17.98 12.70 9.06
CA SER A 67 17.61 14.11 9.26
C SER A 67 18.26 15.05 8.24
N ALA A 68 19.50 14.78 7.82
CA ALA A 68 20.16 15.53 6.75
C ALA A 68 19.42 15.38 5.41
N PHE A 69 19.02 14.16 5.05
CA PHE A 69 18.25 13.91 3.83
C PHE A 69 16.83 14.49 3.91
N THR A 70 16.13 14.34 5.04
CA THR A 70 14.83 14.98 5.28
C THR A 70 14.93 16.51 5.12
N THR A 71 16.01 17.12 5.60
CA THR A 71 16.26 18.56 5.44
C THR A 71 16.45 18.94 3.96
N ALA A 72 17.22 18.17 3.20
CA ALA A 72 17.39 18.39 1.76
C ALA A 72 16.07 18.28 0.98
N ILE A 73 15.20 17.33 1.34
CA ILE A 73 13.87 17.18 0.76
C ILE A 73 13.02 18.41 1.08
N ASN A 74 12.93 18.80 2.36
CA ASN A 74 12.10 19.92 2.82
C ASN A 74 12.57 21.29 2.28
N ASN A 75 13.86 21.43 1.97
CA ASN A 75 14.41 22.63 1.35
C ASN A 75 14.12 22.72 -0.17
N THR A 76 13.51 21.68 -0.75
CA THR A 76 13.10 21.70 -2.16
C THR A 76 11.64 22.12 -2.29
N PRO A 77 11.30 23.09 -3.16
CA PRO A 77 9.91 23.51 -3.36
C PRO A 77 9.02 22.38 -3.90
N HIS A 78 7.84 22.18 -3.28
CA HIS A 78 6.80 21.23 -3.76
C HIS A 78 5.91 21.80 -4.87
N THR A 79 6.02 23.10 -5.15
CA THR A 79 5.22 23.83 -6.14
C THR A 79 6.12 24.42 -7.23
N GLY A 80 5.54 24.66 -8.41
CA GLY A 80 6.26 25.15 -9.58
C GLY A 80 6.35 24.12 -10.71
N ASP A 81 7.25 24.40 -11.67
CA ASP A 81 7.53 23.50 -12.79
C ASP A 81 8.14 22.18 -12.28
N ARG A 82 7.48 21.07 -12.59
CA ARG A 82 7.83 19.74 -12.05
C ARG A 82 9.25 19.32 -12.42
N THR A 83 9.71 19.65 -13.62
CA THR A 83 11.05 19.29 -14.11
C THR A 83 12.10 20.06 -13.32
N VAL A 84 11.89 21.37 -13.13
CA VAL A 84 12.81 22.23 -12.37
C VAL A 84 12.92 21.78 -10.91
N ILE A 85 11.79 21.57 -10.21
CA ILE A 85 11.83 21.14 -8.80
C ILE A 85 12.39 19.73 -8.62
N THR A 86 12.17 18.84 -9.59
CA THR A 86 12.75 17.49 -9.60
C THR A 86 14.27 17.56 -9.75
N GLN A 87 14.78 18.41 -10.64
CA GLN A 87 16.23 18.59 -10.79
C GLN A 87 16.87 19.22 -9.54
N GLN A 88 16.16 20.14 -8.88
CA GLN A 88 16.60 20.70 -7.60
C GLN A 88 16.62 19.64 -6.49
N LEU A 89 15.59 18.78 -6.40
CA LEU A 89 15.55 17.66 -5.45
C LEU A 89 16.77 16.75 -5.63
N GLN A 90 17.03 16.33 -6.87
CA GLN A 90 18.16 15.47 -7.21
C GLN A 90 19.50 16.12 -6.83
N THR A 91 19.66 17.42 -7.13
CA THR A 91 20.87 18.18 -6.77
C THR A 91 21.08 18.22 -5.25
N ASN A 92 20.03 18.52 -4.49
CA ASN A 92 20.09 18.60 -3.03
C ASN A 92 20.42 17.23 -2.41
N LEU A 93 19.80 16.15 -2.88
CA LEU A 93 20.04 14.80 -2.39
C LEU A 93 21.45 14.30 -2.72
N ASN A 94 21.95 14.56 -3.93
CA ASN A 94 23.33 14.24 -4.32
C ASN A 94 24.35 15.04 -3.50
N GLN A 95 24.07 16.32 -3.20
CA GLN A 95 24.93 17.13 -2.34
C GLN A 95 25.04 16.53 -0.93
N VAL A 96 23.94 16.10 -0.33
CA VAL A 96 23.98 15.43 0.99
C VAL A 96 24.66 14.06 0.89
N ALA A 97 24.39 13.27 -0.14
CA ALA A 97 25.03 11.96 -0.35
C ALA A 97 26.57 12.09 -0.43
N SER A 98 27.08 13.14 -1.07
CA SER A 98 28.52 13.39 -1.17
C SER A 98 29.22 13.62 0.18
N GLN A 99 28.50 14.14 1.18
CA GLN A 99 29.02 14.31 2.54
C GLN A 99 29.30 12.97 3.23
N TYR A 100 28.68 11.89 2.74
CA TYR A 100 28.83 10.53 3.24
C TYR A 100 29.64 9.62 2.29
N GLY A 101 30.28 10.19 1.26
CA GLY A 101 31.14 9.46 0.33
C GLY A 101 30.43 8.86 -0.90
N PHE A 102 29.17 9.23 -1.15
CA PHE A 102 28.37 8.72 -2.28
C PHE A 102 28.22 9.77 -3.37
N THR A 103 28.34 9.37 -4.63
CA THR A 103 28.29 10.28 -5.78
C THR A 103 26.90 10.48 -6.37
N SER A 104 25.96 9.58 -6.07
CA SER A 104 24.61 9.60 -6.62
C SER A 104 23.59 9.03 -5.64
N PHE A 105 22.46 9.72 -5.50
CA PHE A 105 21.25 9.21 -4.86
C PHE A 105 20.35 8.63 -5.94
N GLN A 106 20.67 7.42 -6.40
CA GLN A 106 19.96 6.74 -7.48
C GLN A 106 19.91 5.24 -7.19
N LEU A 107 18.71 4.66 -7.27
CA LEU A 107 18.51 3.23 -7.14
C LEU A 107 18.72 2.52 -8.48
N ASN A 108 19.11 1.25 -8.44
CA ASN A 108 18.84 0.31 -9.52
C ASN A 108 17.56 -0.49 -9.21
N GLU A 109 17.07 -1.27 -10.19
CA GLU A 109 15.83 -2.05 -10.04
C GLU A 109 15.93 -3.12 -8.93
N THR A 110 17.11 -3.68 -8.70
CA THR A 110 17.32 -4.68 -7.63
C THR A 110 17.16 -4.04 -6.25
N GLN A 111 17.79 -2.88 -6.02
CA GLN A 111 17.60 -2.10 -4.80
C GLN A 111 16.14 -1.65 -4.65
N GLY A 112 15.51 -1.20 -5.74
CA GLY A 112 14.10 -0.83 -5.75
C GLY A 112 13.19 -1.99 -5.33
N ARG A 113 13.51 -3.21 -5.77
CA ARG A 113 12.80 -4.42 -5.35
C ARG A 113 13.03 -4.72 -3.87
N ALA A 114 14.28 -4.68 -3.40
CA ALA A 114 14.60 -4.93 -1.99
C ALA A 114 13.83 -3.97 -1.05
N ILE A 115 13.80 -2.67 -1.38
CA ILE A 115 13.00 -1.68 -0.63
C ILE A 115 11.53 -2.06 -0.61
N PHE A 116 10.96 -2.50 -1.73
CA PHE A 116 9.57 -2.94 -1.74
C PHE A 116 9.34 -4.11 -0.77
N GLU A 117 10.22 -5.11 -0.78
CA GLU A 117 10.14 -6.25 0.12
C GLU A 117 10.19 -5.80 1.58
N ASP A 118 11.15 -4.93 1.92
CA ASP A 118 11.30 -4.40 3.28
C ASP A 118 10.14 -3.49 3.72
N ILE A 119 9.49 -2.77 2.80
CA ILE A 119 8.24 -2.04 3.10
C ILE A 119 7.14 -3.02 3.52
N ILE A 120 7.07 -4.18 2.88
CA ILE A 120 6.07 -5.21 3.16
C ILE A 120 6.41 -5.96 4.45
N THR A 121 7.63 -6.48 4.58
CA THR A 121 8.04 -7.39 5.67
C THR A 121 8.62 -6.67 6.88
N GLY A 122 9.13 -5.46 6.71
CA GLY A 122 9.92 -4.75 7.71
C GLY A 122 11.40 -5.13 7.66
N LEU A 123 12.22 -4.33 8.33
CA LEU A 123 13.68 -4.49 8.38
C LEU A 123 14.22 -3.97 9.72
N VAL A 124 15.33 -4.54 10.18
CA VAL A 124 16.14 -3.99 11.29
C VAL A 124 17.46 -3.49 10.71
N ILE A 125 17.79 -2.22 10.93
CA ILE A 125 19.04 -1.58 10.50
C ILE A 125 19.76 -1.10 11.76
N GLY A 126 20.77 -1.85 12.19
CA GLY A 126 21.45 -1.61 13.47
C GLY A 126 20.44 -1.68 14.62
N ASP A 127 20.32 -0.59 15.39
CA ASP A 127 19.35 -0.46 16.49
C ASP A 127 17.97 0.08 16.07
N VAL A 128 17.74 0.34 14.77
CA VAL A 128 16.49 0.91 14.27
C VAL A 128 15.61 -0.19 13.68
N THR A 129 14.41 -0.36 14.21
CA THR A 129 13.40 -1.29 13.67
C THR A 129 12.40 -0.54 12.80
N ILE A 130 12.22 -1.00 11.58
CA ILE A 130 11.19 -0.55 10.64
C ILE A 130 10.13 -1.64 10.57
N GLY A 131 8.91 -1.33 11.03
CA GLY A 131 7.80 -2.27 10.99
C GLY A 131 7.30 -2.48 9.57
N GLY A 132 7.11 -3.74 9.17
CA GLY A 132 6.50 -4.08 7.88
C GLY A 132 5.01 -3.75 7.82
N LYS A 133 4.51 -3.51 6.61
CA LYS A 133 3.06 -3.40 6.37
C LYS A 133 2.30 -4.68 6.72
N GLU A 134 2.88 -5.86 6.49
CA GLU A 134 2.28 -7.15 6.87
C GLU A 134 2.02 -7.20 8.37
N GLN A 135 3.01 -6.86 9.19
CA GLN A 135 2.85 -6.85 10.65
C GLN A 135 1.68 -5.95 11.10
N ARG A 136 1.51 -4.79 10.46
CA ARG A 136 0.41 -3.86 10.78
C ARG A 136 -0.93 -4.38 10.27
N LEU A 137 -0.99 -4.97 9.08
CA LEU A 137 -2.18 -5.62 8.54
C LEU A 137 -2.61 -6.79 9.44
N ASP A 138 -1.66 -7.67 9.80
CA ASP A 138 -1.88 -8.84 10.65
C ASP A 138 -2.48 -8.46 12.00
N ALA A 139 -2.03 -7.33 12.58
CA ALA A 139 -2.59 -6.83 13.83
C ALA A 139 -4.08 -6.45 13.71
N TRP A 140 -4.50 -5.89 12.57
CA TRP A 140 -5.90 -5.60 12.30
C TRP A 140 -6.71 -6.87 12.03
N LEU A 141 -6.18 -7.80 11.25
CA LEU A 141 -6.86 -9.07 10.95
C LEU A 141 -7.06 -9.91 12.23
N THR A 142 -6.02 -10.00 13.06
CA THR A 142 -6.05 -10.73 14.34
C THR A 142 -7.05 -10.11 15.31
N GLU A 143 -7.14 -8.77 15.37
CA GLU A 143 -8.13 -8.10 16.22
C GLU A 143 -9.56 -8.46 15.81
N TYR A 144 -9.80 -8.79 14.54
CA TYR A 144 -11.07 -9.26 14.00
C TYR A 144 -11.22 -10.78 13.95
N ASN A 145 -10.43 -11.53 14.75
CA ASN A 145 -10.47 -12.99 14.82
C ASN A 145 -10.23 -13.70 13.47
N ILE A 146 -9.60 -13.03 12.51
CA ILE A 146 -9.27 -13.62 11.22
C ILE A 146 -7.96 -14.41 11.37
N ASP A 147 -7.96 -15.66 10.91
CA ASP A 147 -6.78 -16.52 10.97
C ASP A 147 -5.72 -16.09 9.94
N VAL A 148 -4.82 -15.22 10.38
CA VAL A 148 -3.71 -14.72 9.56
C VAL A 148 -2.80 -15.86 9.10
N ALA A 149 -2.61 -16.91 9.91
CA ALA A 149 -1.68 -17.97 9.59
C ALA A 149 -2.13 -18.78 8.36
N SER A 150 -3.44 -19.00 8.20
CA SER A 150 -3.99 -19.66 7.01
C SER A 150 -4.09 -18.75 5.79
N LEU A 151 -4.22 -17.43 5.99
CA LEU A 151 -4.22 -16.46 4.89
C LEU A 151 -2.84 -16.20 4.29
N LYS A 152 -1.77 -16.26 5.09
CA LYS A 152 -0.44 -15.90 4.58
C LYS A 152 -0.01 -16.78 3.40
N GLY A 153 0.42 -16.12 2.32
CA GLY A 153 0.82 -16.77 1.08
C GLY A 153 -0.32 -17.08 0.11
N THR A 154 -1.57 -16.78 0.47
CA THR A 154 -2.71 -16.93 -0.44
C THR A 154 -2.95 -15.66 -1.27
N LYS A 155 -3.74 -15.79 -2.34
CA LYS A 155 -4.10 -14.65 -3.20
C LYS A 155 -5.01 -13.65 -2.47
N GLU A 156 -5.82 -14.11 -1.52
CA GLU A 156 -6.64 -13.28 -0.64
C GLU A 156 -5.75 -12.35 0.19
N TYR A 157 -4.72 -12.89 0.84
CA TYR A 157 -3.79 -12.09 1.61
C TYR A 157 -3.01 -11.12 0.72
N MET A 158 -2.62 -11.53 -0.49
CA MET A 158 -1.99 -10.61 -1.44
C MET A 158 -2.92 -9.43 -1.83
N ALA A 159 -4.21 -9.69 -2.04
CA ALA A 159 -5.18 -8.63 -2.32
C ALA A 159 -5.35 -7.68 -1.11
N LEU A 160 -5.42 -8.22 0.11
CA LEU A 160 -5.46 -7.42 1.34
C LEU A 160 -4.18 -6.61 1.53
N THR A 161 -3.01 -7.19 1.30
CA THR A 161 -1.73 -6.48 1.35
C THR A 161 -1.66 -5.36 0.29
N SER A 162 -2.18 -5.56 -0.92
CA SER A 162 -2.30 -4.50 -1.93
C SER A 162 -3.21 -3.35 -1.47
N LEU A 163 -4.38 -3.68 -0.91
CA LEU A 163 -5.30 -2.68 -0.36
C LEU A 163 -4.62 -1.87 0.76
N PHE A 164 -3.95 -2.57 1.67
CA PHE A 164 -3.24 -1.95 2.79
C PHE A 164 -2.03 -1.12 2.33
N TYR A 165 -1.32 -1.56 1.29
CA TYR A 165 -0.24 -0.80 0.66
C TYR A 165 -0.74 0.53 0.11
N ASN A 166 -1.86 0.50 -0.63
CA ASN A 166 -2.50 1.70 -1.19
C ASN A 166 -3.01 2.66 -0.10
N ARG A 167 -3.53 2.12 1.02
CA ARG A 167 -4.01 2.91 2.15
C ARG A 167 -4.01 2.06 3.41
N GLU A 168 -3.10 2.37 4.32
CA GLU A 168 -3.09 1.74 5.64
C GLU A 168 -4.36 2.06 6.42
N ILE A 169 -4.76 1.11 7.26
CA ILE A 169 -5.92 1.25 8.14
C ILE A 169 -5.54 2.16 9.31
N ALA A 170 -6.28 3.24 9.47
CA ALA A 170 -6.23 4.07 10.67
C ALA A 170 -7.41 3.74 11.58
N ALA A 171 -7.23 3.84 12.89
CA ALA A 171 -8.36 3.74 13.81
C ALA A 171 -9.24 5.00 13.72
N LYS A 172 -10.54 4.81 13.67
CA LYS A 172 -11.56 5.85 13.75
C LYS A 172 -11.42 6.56 15.09
N LYS A 173 -11.49 7.89 15.06
CA LYS A 173 -11.41 8.74 16.24
C LYS A 173 -12.68 9.57 16.41
N ASP A 174 -13.03 9.87 17.66
CA ASP A 174 -14.05 10.85 17.98
C ASP A 174 -13.54 12.30 17.78
N SER A 175 -14.40 13.29 18.03
CA SER A 175 -14.03 14.71 17.92
C SER A 175 -12.94 15.16 18.90
N ALA A 176 -12.68 14.38 19.96
CA ALA A 176 -11.62 14.65 20.93
C ALA A 176 -10.32 13.90 20.59
N GLY A 177 -10.30 13.08 19.53
CA GLY A 177 -9.15 12.31 19.09
C GLY A 177 -9.02 10.92 19.74
N ASN A 178 -10.00 10.50 20.55
CA ASN A 178 -9.99 9.18 21.18
C ASN A 178 -10.39 8.10 20.18
N ILE A 179 -9.78 6.92 20.28
CA ILE A 179 -10.10 5.78 19.42
C ILE A 179 -11.50 5.26 19.75
N ILE A 180 -12.34 5.15 18.71
CA ILE A 180 -13.66 4.53 18.81
C ILE A 180 -13.52 3.00 18.68
N ARG A 181 -14.25 2.28 19.53
CA ARG A 181 -14.26 0.82 19.58
C ARG A 181 -15.67 0.27 19.34
N ASP A 182 -15.75 -0.97 18.84
CA ASP A 182 -17.02 -1.70 18.71
C ASP A 182 -17.46 -2.36 20.03
N GLU A 183 -18.56 -3.11 19.99
CA GLU A 183 -19.14 -3.80 21.15
C GLU A 183 -18.21 -4.88 21.73
N GLN A 184 -17.30 -5.41 20.92
CA GLN A 184 -16.27 -6.38 21.32
C GLN A 184 -15.00 -5.70 21.84
N GLY A 185 -14.96 -4.37 21.89
CA GLY A 185 -13.82 -3.58 22.33
C GLY A 185 -12.71 -3.43 21.28
N ARG A 186 -12.96 -3.82 20.03
CA ARG A 186 -12.00 -3.72 18.92
C ARG A 186 -11.99 -2.33 18.33
N ARG A 187 -10.85 -1.87 17.84
CA ARG A 187 -10.72 -0.60 17.12
C ARG A 187 -11.57 -0.64 15.85
N ILE A 188 -12.34 0.41 15.60
CA ILE A 188 -13.08 0.55 14.34
C ILE A 188 -12.17 1.21 13.30
N PRO A 189 -12.06 0.70 12.07
CA PRO A 189 -11.39 1.40 10.97
C PRO A 189 -12.00 2.78 10.67
N ASP A 190 -11.15 3.76 10.39
CA ASP A 190 -11.56 5.05 9.84
C ASP A 190 -12.29 4.82 8.51
N SER A 191 -13.34 5.61 8.23
CA SER A 191 -14.19 5.43 7.06
C SER A 191 -13.49 5.65 5.72
N ARG A 192 -12.27 6.19 5.72
CA ARG A 192 -11.42 6.34 4.54
C ARG A 192 -10.46 5.15 4.33
N SER A 193 -10.50 4.15 5.20
CA SER A 193 -9.68 2.93 5.06
C SER A 193 -10.24 2.07 3.94
N LEU A 194 -9.37 1.50 3.11
CA LEU A 194 -9.79 0.57 2.03
C LEU A 194 -10.20 -0.78 2.60
N ILE A 195 -9.47 -1.23 3.62
CA ILE A 195 -9.90 -2.32 4.49
C ILE A 195 -10.73 -1.69 5.62
N GLY A 196 -12.02 -1.52 5.33
CA GLY A 196 -12.98 -0.92 6.25
C GLY A 196 -13.62 -1.92 7.21
N TYR A 197 -14.46 -1.41 8.11
CA TYR A 197 -15.18 -2.22 9.09
C TYR A 197 -15.97 -3.37 8.44
N ASN A 198 -16.71 -3.09 7.36
CA ASN A 198 -17.51 -4.11 6.68
C ASN A 198 -16.67 -5.22 6.05
N LEU A 199 -15.51 -4.89 5.47
CA LEU A 199 -14.62 -5.90 4.90
C LEU A 199 -14.06 -6.80 6.00
N LEU A 200 -13.61 -6.24 7.12
CA LEU A 200 -13.13 -7.02 8.26
C LEU A 200 -14.23 -7.91 8.84
N THR A 201 -15.46 -7.40 8.98
CA THR A 201 -16.60 -8.19 9.43
C THR A 201 -16.98 -9.29 8.42
N ALA A 202 -16.89 -9.04 7.11
CA ALA A 202 -17.15 -10.07 6.10
C ALA A 202 -16.12 -11.19 6.18
N LEU A 203 -14.84 -10.85 6.35
CA LEU A 203 -13.75 -11.81 6.54
C LEU A 203 -13.89 -12.61 7.84
N GLU A 204 -14.23 -11.94 8.96
CA GLU A 204 -14.48 -12.61 10.26
C GLU A 204 -15.62 -13.64 10.17
N ASN A 205 -16.65 -13.35 9.38
CA ASN A 205 -17.80 -14.23 9.20
C ASN A 205 -17.63 -15.26 8.06
N ASP A 206 -16.43 -15.39 7.50
CA ASP A 206 -16.15 -16.25 6.34
C ASP A 206 -17.08 -15.98 5.13
N ASN A 207 -17.57 -14.75 5.01
CA ASN A 207 -18.48 -14.35 3.93
C ASN A 207 -17.67 -13.77 2.77
N ARG A 208 -17.06 -14.68 2.01
CA ARG A 208 -16.18 -14.33 0.88
C ARG A 208 -16.86 -13.46 -0.17
N ALA A 209 -18.11 -13.75 -0.48
CA ALA A 209 -18.87 -12.99 -1.48
C ALA A 209 -19.04 -11.52 -1.07
N GLU A 210 -19.37 -11.26 0.21
CA GLU A 210 -19.48 -9.90 0.74
C GLU A 210 -18.11 -9.22 0.79
N ALA A 211 -17.05 -9.93 1.18
CA ALA A 211 -15.68 -9.39 1.18
C ALA A 211 -15.25 -8.96 -0.24
N TRP A 212 -15.51 -9.80 -1.25
CA TRP A 212 -15.26 -9.48 -2.64
C TRP A 212 -16.03 -8.23 -3.11
N TYR A 213 -17.30 -8.09 -2.70
CA TYR A 213 -18.10 -6.90 -3.00
C TYR A 213 -17.51 -5.62 -2.37
N GLU A 214 -17.10 -5.70 -1.10
CA GLU A 214 -16.50 -4.58 -0.38
C GLU A 214 -15.20 -4.12 -1.10
N ILE A 215 -14.37 -5.07 -1.54
CA ILE A 215 -13.16 -4.78 -2.33
C ILE A 215 -13.52 -4.16 -3.68
N ARG A 216 -14.40 -4.79 -4.46
CA ARG A 216 -14.65 -4.40 -5.86
C ARG A 216 -15.41 -3.09 -6.00
N TYR A 217 -16.43 -2.88 -5.17
CA TYR A 217 -17.42 -1.83 -5.37
C TYR A 217 -17.44 -0.78 -4.27
N ASN A 218 -17.22 -1.18 -3.00
CA ASN A 218 -17.34 -0.26 -1.88
C ASN A 218 -16.03 0.49 -1.56
N SER A 219 -14.89 0.06 -2.12
CA SER A 219 -13.57 0.67 -1.89
C SER A 219 -13.17 1.74 -2.93
N ASN A 220 -14.08 2.10 -3.85
CA ASN A 220 -13.92 3.19 -4.83
C ASN A 220 -14.99 4.31 -4.62
N GLY A 221 -15.07 4.78 -3.38
CA GLY A 221 -16.00 5.84 -2.94
C GLY A 221 -15.32 7.17 -2.62
N GLY A 222 -16.13 8.21 -2.37
CA GLY A 222 -15.67 9.52 -1.89
C GLY A 222 -15.01 10.41 -2.95
N SER A 223 -14.21 11.38 -2.49
CA SER A 223 -13.56 12.41 -3.31
C SER A 223 -12.44 11.90 -4.22
N THR A 224 -12.03 10.64 -4.06
CA THR A 224 -10.94 10.01 -4.83
C THR A 224 -11.45 9.11 -5.95
N ARG A 225 -12.77 8.95 -6.08
CA ARG A 225 -13.41 8.08 -7.08
C ARG A 225 -12.89 8.37 -8.49
N SER A 226 -12.30 7.37 -9.14
CA SER A 226 -11.72 7.51 -10.48
C SER A 226 -11.70 6.19 -11.25
N ARG A 227 -11.54 6.27 -12.58
CA ARG A 227 -11.39 5.08 -13.44
C ARG A 227 -10.12 4.27 -13.11
N GLY A 228 -9.02 4.95 -12.79
CA GLY A 228 -7.77 4.29 -12.40
C GLY A 228 -7.92 3.47 -11.12
N ILE A 229 -8.58 4.02 -10.11
CA ILE A 229 -8.88 3.28 -8.87
C ILE A 229 -9.84 2.13 -9.14
N ALA A 230 -10.90 2.35 -9.94
CA ALA A 230 -11.84 1.28 -10.30
C ALA A 230 -11.13 0.07 -10.92
N ASN A 231 -10.24 0.29 -11.89
CA ASN A 231 -9.44 -0.77 -12.51
C ASN A 231 -8.57 -1.52 -11.50
N ARG A 232 -8.00 -0.82 -10.52
CA ARG A 232 -7.22 -1.45 -9.44
C ARG A 232 -8.10 -2.33 -8.56
N ARG A 233 -9.32 -1.88 -8.21
CA ARG A 233 -10.28 -2.66 -7.43
C ARG A 233 -10.80 -3.89 -8.17
N TYR A 234 -10.98 -3.79 -9.49
CA TYR A 234 -11.24 -4.96 -10.32
C TYR A 234 -10.11 -6.00 -10.17
N ALA A 235 -8.86 -5.61 -10.42
CA ALA A 235 -7.73 -6.52 -10.30
C ALA A 235 -7.54 -7.11 -8.88
N GLU A 236 -7.72 -6.31 -7.83
CA GLU A 236 -7.62 -6.78 -6.43
C GLU A 236 -8.76 -7.75 -6.10
N SER A 237 -9.98 -7.47 -6.56
CA SER A 237 -11.11 -8.38 -6.37
C SER A 237 -10.99 -9.66 -7.18
N ASP A 238 -10.39 -9.61 -8.38
CA ASP A 238 -10.13 -10.79 -9.21
C ASP A 238 -9.02 -11.66 -8.58
N LEU A 239 -7.98 -11.02 -8.02
CA LEU A 239 -6.95 -11.71 -7.23
C LEU A 239 -7.58 -12.35 -5.97
N PHE A 240 -8.45 -11.62 -5.28
CA PHE A 240 -9.18 -12.14 -4.12
C PHE A 240 -10.15 -13.27 -4.51
N SER A 241 -10.71 -13.27 -5.72
CA SER A 241 -11.73 -14.20 -6.22
C SER A 241 -13.06 -14.18 -5.46
N LEU A 242 -14.16 -14.29 -6.21
CA LEU A 242 -15.53 -14.32 -5.67
C LEU A 242 -15.87 -15.64 -4.95
N TYR A 243 -15.18 -16.72 -5.30
CA TYR A 243 -15.39 -18.08 -4.77
C TYR A 243 -14.06 -18.84 -4.78
N ASP A 244 -14.01 -19.97 -4.07
CA ASP A 244 -12.81 -20.79 -3.97
C ASP A 244 -12.50 -21.49 -5.31
N ALA A 245 -11.23 -21.79 -5.54
CA ALA A 245 -10.83 -22.48 -6.78
C ALA A 245 -11.45 -23.89 -6.85
N GLY A 246 -12.20 -24.18 -7.91
CA GLY A 246 -12.75 -25.52 -8.17
C GLY A 246 -14.25 -25.52 -8.48
N SER A 247 -14.93 -26.60 -8.06
CA SER A 247 -16.36 -26.78 -8.32
C SER A 247 -17.19 -26.00 -7.29
N PHE A 248 -17.96 -25.05 -7.80
CA PHE A 248 -18.87 -24.18 -7.07
C PHE A 248 -19.85 -24.96 -6.17
N THR A 249 -19.83 -24.70 -4.86
CA THR A 249 -20.77 -25.34 -3.93
C THR A 249 -22.12 -24.61 -3.89
N PRO A 250 -23.23 -25.30 -3.56
CA PRO A 250 -24.52 -24.64 -3.35
C PRO A 250 -24.52 -23.59 -2.23
N ALA A 251 -23.64 -23.72 -1.24
CA ALA A 251 -23.50 -22.76 -0.15
C ALA A 251 -22.90 -21.44 -0.68
N GLU A 252 -21.78 -21.50 -1.39
CA GLU A 252 -21.18 -20.33 -2.05
C GLU A 252 -22.14 -19.67 -3.03
N ALA A 253 -22.88 -20.47 -3.81
CA ALA A 253 -23.92 -19.99 -4.71
C ALA A 253 -24.96 -19.12 -4.00
N LYS A 254 -25.40 -19.58 -2.82
CA LYS A 254 -26.39 -18.88 -2.02
C LYS A 254 -25.82 -17.58 -1.46
N GLU A 255 -24.56 -17.55 -1.05
CA GLU A 255 -23.90 -16.34 -0.55
C GLU A 255 -23.71 -15.29 -1.63
N ILE A 256 -23.25 -15.71 -2.82
CA ILE A 256 -23.13 -14.82 -3.98
C ILE A 256 -24.48 -14.26 -4.36
N MET A 257 -25.52 -15.09 -4.42
CA MET A 257 -26.86 -14.61 -4.74
C MET A 257 -27.42 -13.67 -3.68
N ARG A 258 -27.13 -13.91 -2.39
CA ARG A 258 -27.51 -13.00 -1.29
C ARG A 258 -26.80 -11.66 -1.41
N MET A 259 -25.48 -11.67 -1.58
CA MET A 259 -24.66 -10.48 -1.78
C MET A 259 -25.14 -9.70 -3.00
N TYR A 260 -25.28 -10.36 -4.16
CA TYR A 260 -25.74 -9.73 -5.40
C TYR A 260 -27.13 -9.11 -5.23
N THR A 261 -28.07 -9.83 -4.61
CA THR A 261 -29.44 -9.31 -4.40
C THR A 261 -29.44 -8.10 -3.48
N LYS A 262 -28.66 -8.15 -2.39
CA LYS A 262 -28.53 -7.06 -1.42
C LYS A 262 -27.95 -5.80 -2.06
N HIS A 263 -26.95 -5.93 -2.93
CA HIS A 263 -26.19 -4.81 -3.48
C HIS A 263 -26.47 -4.52 -4.96
N ARG A 264 -27.50 -5.14 -5.54
CA ARG A 264 -27.76 -5.13 -6.99
C ARG A 264 -27.78 -3.73 -7.59
N SER A 265 -28.43 -2.78 -6.93
CA SER A 265 -28.51 -1.39 -7.39
C SER A 265 -27.15 -0.72 -7.43
N THR A 266 -26.33 -0.89 -6.39
CA THR A 266 -24.97 -0.36 -6.30
C THR A 266 -24.07 -0.94 -7.39
N ILE A 267 -24.12 -2.27 -7.59
CA ILE A 267 -23.33 -2.96 -8.62
C ILE A 267 -23.70 -2.43 -10.01
N ILE A 268 -24.99 -2.40 -10.34
CA ILE A 268 -25.46 -1.92 -11.66
C ILE A 268 -25.03 -0.48 -11.89
N GLU A 269 -25.14 0.38 -10.88
CA GLU A 269 -24.76 1.78 -11.03
C GLU A 269 -23.25 1.94 -11.17
N TYR A 270 -22.45 1.15 -10.47
CA TYR A 270 -21.01 1.17 -10.60
C TYR A 270 -20.55 0.72 -12.00
N GLU A 271 -21.07 -0.40 -12.49
CA GLU A 271 -20.69 -1.00 -13.79
C GLU A 271 -21.09 -0.13 -15.00
N LYS A 272 -22.10 0.74 -14.87
CA LYS A 272 -22.40 1.76 -15.89
C LYS A 272 -21.30 2.80 -16.05
N ASN A 273 -20.62 3.12 -14.94
CA ASN A 273 -19.66 4.22 -14.87
C ASN A 273 -18.21 3.74 -15.06
N TYR A 274 -17.94 2.45 -14.82
CA TYR A 274 -16.62 1.84 -14.86
C TYR A 274 -16.63 0.52 -15.59
N THR A 275 -15.70 0.36 -16.54
CA THR A 275 -15.48 -0.90 -17.25
C THR A 275 -14.02 -1.31 -17.04
N PRO A 276 -13.71 -2.57 -16.72
CA PRO A 276 -12.34 -3.04 -16.62
C PRO A 276 -11.59 -2.79 -17.93
N THR A 277 -10.41 -2.16 -17.87
CA THR A 277 -9.59 -1.89 -19.07
C THR A 277 -8.56 -2.98 -19.36
N PHE A 278 -8.45 -4.00 -18.50
CA PHE A 278 -7.61 -5.17 -18.74
C PHE A 278 -8.52 -6.33 -19.18
N PRO A 279 -8.15 -7.09 -20.23
CA PRO A 279 -8.85 -8.33 -20.48
C PRO A 279 -8.59 -9.30 -19.32
N ILE A 280 -9.62 -10.05 -18.92
CA ILE A 280 -9.48 -11.22 -18.06
C ILE A 280 -8.76 -12.27 -18.91
N THR A 281 -7.43 -12.23 -18.95
CA THR A 281 -6.63 -13.31 -19.54
C THR A 281 -5.91 -14.02 -18.42
N ASP A 282 -6.16 -15.31 -18.30
CA ASP A 282 -5.54 -16.26 -17.36
C ASP A 282 -4.01 -16.42 -17.54
N GLU A 283 -3.33 -15.52 -18.26
CA GLU A 283 -1.95 -15.68 -18.73
C GLU A 283 -0.94 -14.68 -18.13
N ILE A 284 -1.25 -14.06 -16.99
CA ILE A 284 -0.20 -13.43 -16.17
C ILE A 284 -0.35 -13.90 -14.73
N TRP A 285 -0.06 -15.17 -14.52
CA TRP A 285 0.21 -15.76 -13.21
C TRP A 285 1.55 -16.48 -13.26
#